data_AF-A0A143XUI0-F1
#
_entry.id   AF-A0A143XUI0-F1
#
_cell.length_a   1.000
_cell.length_b   1.000
_cell.length_c   1.000
_cell.angle_alpha   90.00
_cell.angle_beta   90.00
_cell.angle_gamma   90.00
#
_symmetry.space_group_name_H-M   'P 1'
#
loop_
_entity.id
_entity.type
_entity.pdbx_description
1 polymer ?
#
loop_
_entity_poly.entity_id
_entity_poly.type
_entity_poly.pdbx_seq_one_letter_code
_entity_poly.pdbx_strand_id
1 'polypeptide(L)'
;MKIDCDVIKDLLPLYVENMVSAKSRELIEEHLAECEECQKILSQMREKEPEIICDTEPIKRFRNRFRKHTITVAMISAFITVAILIIVQGIFFLQPGDEMGYTLLNFYFILPLAALISSILIGMRDTKIKWLIPIIFGAIGVFIPWGVFHNTNGVAVCLAFLPSLIGILSGTAIRTLKNKRKR
;
A
#
# COMPACT_ATOMS: atom_id res chain seq x y z
N MET A 1 30.12 -43.29 -39.52
CA MET A 1 30.97 -42.09 -39.51
C MET A 1 30.73 -41.48 -38.13
N LYS A 2 31.69 -41.60 -37.21
CA LYS A 2 31.47 -41.15 -35.84
C LYS A 2 31.53 -39.62 -35.85
N ILE A 3 30.43 -38.98 -35.48
CA ILE A 3 30.35 -37.52 -35.37
C ILE A 3 31.29 -37.10 -34.25
N ASP A 4 32.06 -36.05 -34.48
CA ASP A 4 33.01 -35.53 -33.49
C ASP A 4 32.27 -35.03 -32.24
N CYS A 5 32.83 -35.33 -31.07
CA CYS A 5 32.24 -34.95 -29.78
C CYS A 5 32.04 -33.44 -29.67
N ASP A 6 32.90 -32.62 -30.29
CA ASP A 6 32.79 -31.16 -30.25
C ASP A 6 31.52 -30.65 -30.96
N VAL A 7 31.17 -31.28 -32.08
CA VAL A 7 29.92 -30.97 -32.81
C VAL A 7 28.71 -31.33 -31.97
N ILE A 8 28.76 -32.46 -31.25
CA ILE A 8 27.67 -32.88 -30.35
C ILE A 8 27.55 -31.90 -29.18
N LYS A 9 28.67 -31.49 -28.55
CA LYS A 9 28.70 -30.54 -27.44
C LYS A 9 28.06 -29.20 -27.82
N ASP A 10 28.30 -28.71 -29.04
CA ASP A 10 27.68 -27.47 -29.55
C ASP A 10 26.17 -27.60 -29.76
N LEU A 11 25.69 -28.80 -30.09
CA LEU A 11 24.27 -29.08 -30.34
C LEU A 11 23.49 -29.47 -29.06
N LEU A 12 24.18 -29.86 -27.98
CA LEU A 12 23.56 -30.28 -26.71
C LEU A 12 22.63 -29.22 -26.09
N PRO A 13 22.97 -27.92 -26.05
CA PRO A 13 22.05 -26.89 -25.51
C PRO A 13 20.73 -26.84 -26.29
N LEU A 14 20.80 -26.86 -27.62
CA LEU A 14 19.62 -26.87 -28.49
C LEU A 14 18.81 -28.17 -28.35
N TYR A 15 19.48 -29.30 -28.08
CA TYR A 15 18.83 -30.58 -27.80
C TYR A 15 18.07 -30.54 -26.47
N VAL A 16 18.64 -29.95 -25.42
CA VAL A 16 17.98 -29.77 -24.11
C VAL A 16 16.76 -28.86 -24.22
N GLU A 17 16.83 -27.80 -25.02
CA GLU A 17 15.70 -26.90 -25.31
C GLU A 17 14.68 -27.48 -26.33
N ASN A 18 14.86 -28.73 -26.78
CA ASN A 18 14.04 -29.39 -27.80
C ASN A 18 13.95 -28.63 -29.14
N MET A 19 14.93 -27.80 -29.48
CA MET A 19 14.96 -26.97 -30.69
C MET A 19 15.70 -27.61 -31.89
N VAL A 20 16.05 -28.89 -31.80
CA VAL A 20 16.72 -29.64 -32.89
C VAL A 20 15.74 -30.35 -33.83
N SER A 21 16.14 -30.51 -35.10
CA SER A 21 15.38 -31.29 -36.09
C SER A 21 15.35 -32.79 -35.74
N ALA A 22 14.35 -33.54 -36.22
CA ALA A 22 14.23 -34.98 -35.94
C ALA A 22 15.47 -35.78 -36.39
N LYS A 23 16.04 -35.44 -37.55
CA LYS A 23 17.25 -36.08 -38.07
C LYS A 23 18.49 -35.79 -37.23
N SER A 24 18.61 -34.56 -36.72
CA SER A 24 19.70 -34.19 -35.79
C SER A 24 19.56 -34.88 -34.44
N ARG A 25 18.31 -35.10 -33.98
CA ARG A 25 18.02 -35.76 -32.70
C ARG A 25 18.47 -37.21 -32.67
N GLU A 26 18.16 -37.98 -33.71
CA GLU A 26 18.56 -39.38 -33.86
C GLU A 26 20.09 -39.54 -33.83
N LEU A 27 20.81 -38.66 -34.53
CA LEU A 27 22.28 -38.65 -34.55
C LEU A 27 22.90 -38.35 -33.17
N ILE A 28 22.29 -37.43 -32.41
CA ILE A 28 22.75 -37.10 -31.06
C ILE A 28 22.50 -38.28 -30.11
N GLU A 29 21.36 -38.96 -30.22
CA GLU A 29 21.03 -40.13 -29.40
C GLU A 29 21.94 -41.32 -29.67
N GLU A 30 22.28 -41.58 -30.94
CA GLU A 30 23.25 -42.60 -31.33
C GLU A 30 24.64 -42.32 -30.74
N HIS A 31 25.09 -41.07 -30.79
CA HIS A 31 26.38 -40.68 -30.20
C HIS A 31 26.36 -40.72 -28.66
N LEU A 32 25.26 -40.32 -28.03
CA LEU A 32 25.10 -40.39 -26.57
C LEU A 32 25.06 -41.84 -26.07
N ALA A 33 24.66 -42.81 -26.88
CA ALA A 33 24.71 -44.23 -26.50
C ALA A 33 26.16 -44.76 -26.40
N GLU A 34 27.08 -44.19 -27.18
CA GLU A 34 28.48 -44.64 -27.23
C GLU A 34 29.44 -43.78 -26.40
N CYS A 35 29.08 -42.54 -26.06
CA CYS A 35 29.99 -41.56 -25.45
C CYS A 35 29.56 -41.12 -24.04
N GLU A 36 30.23 -41.65 -23.01
CA GLU A 36 30.00 -41.29 -21.59
C GLU A 36 30.32 -39.82 -21.28
N GLU A 37 31.28 -39.21 -22.00
CA GLU A 37 31.68 -37.81 -21.79
C GLU A 37 30.54 -36.85 -22.17
N CYS A 38 29.92 -37.07 -23.33
CA CYS A 38 28.77 -36.28 -23.80
C CYS A 38 27.52 -36.51 -22.93
N GLN A 39 27.31 -37.72 -22.41
CA GLN A 39 26.24 -38.01 -21.44
C GLN A 39 26.40 -37.21 -20.15
N LYS A 40 27.63 -37.14 -19.62
CA LYS A 40 27.94 -36.39 -18.39
C LYS A 40 27.72 -34.89 -18.56
N ILE A 41 28.01 -34.34 -19.74
CA ILE A 41 27.76 -32.94 -20.07
C ILE A 41 26.25 -32.68 -20.15
N LEU A 42 25.49 -33.57 -20.79
CA LEU A 42 24.03 -33.46 -20.88
C LEU A 42 23.35 -33.53 -19.50
N SER A 43 23.82 -34.39 -18.59
CA SER A 43 23.29 -34.45 -17.23
C SER A 43 23.58 -33.15 -16.46
N GLN A 44 24.79 -32.60 -16.60
CA GLN A 44 25.16 -31.32 -15.99
C GLN A 44 24.33 -30.15 -16.54
N MET A 45 23.96 -30.18 -17.82
CA MET A 45 23.10 -29.15 -18.41
C MET A 45 21.64 -29.26 -17.94
N ARG A 46 21.09 -30.48 -17.85
CA ARG A 46 19.73 -30.72 -17.33
C ARG A 46 19.57 -30.40 -15.85
N GLU A 47 20.63 -30.54 -15.07
CA GLU A 47 20.60 -30.30 -13.62
C GLU A 47 20.76 -28.80 -13.26
N LYS A 48 21.18 -27.96 -14.22
CA LYS A 48 21.62 -26.59 -13.97
C LYS A 48 20.66 -25.51 -14.47
N GLU A 49 19.37 -25.80 -14.59
CA GLU A 49 18.36 -24.75 -14.64
C GLU A 49 17.80 -24.55 -13.23
N PRO A 50 18.40 -23.67 -12.39
CA PRO A 50 17.65 -23.15 -11.27
C PRO A 50 16.46 -22.42 -11.90
N GLU A 51 15.25 -22.95 -11.70
CA GLU A 51 14.05 -22.16 -11.91
C GLU A 51 14.31 -20.82 -11.23
N ILE A 52 14.48 -19.75 -12.01
CA ILE A 52 14.48 -18.40 -11.47
C ILE A 52 13.03 -18.20 -11.09
N ILE A 53 12.67 -18.71 -9.92
CA ILE A 53 11.50 -18.31 -9.16
C ILE A 53 11.83 -16.87 -8.80
N CYS A 54 11.58 -15.96 -9.76
CA CYS A 54 11.39 -14.56 -9.49
C CYS A 54 10.23 -14.54 -8.52
N ASP A 55 10.54 -14.63 -7.24
CA ASP A 55 9.58 -14.65 -6.17
C ASP A 55 8.93 -13.26 -6.22
N THR A 56 7.86 -13.14 -6.98
CA THR A 56 7.19 -11.86 -7.21
C THR A 56 6.47 -11.41 -5.96
N GLU A 57 6.39 -12.26 -4.93
CA GLU A 57 5.77 -11.98 -3.65
C GLU A 57 6.37 -10.79 -2.90
N PRO A 58 7.69 -10.73 -2.61
CA PRO A 58 8.29 -9.58 -1.92
C PRO A 58 8.08 -8.27 -2.67
N ILE A 59 8.21 -8.26 -4.00
CA ILE A 59 8.07 -7.05 -4.84
C ILE A 59 6.59 -6.62 -4.91
N LYS A 60 5.65 -7.56 -5.03
CA LYS A 60 4.20 -7.27 -5.00
C LYS A 60 3.76 -6.72 -3.65
N ARG A 61 4.28 -7.26 -2.53
CA ARG A 61 4.00 -6.78 -1.17
C ARG A 61 4.53 -5.36 -0.97
N PHE A 62 5.74 -5.07 -1.44
CA PHE A 62 6.32 -3.73 -1.39
C PHE A 62 5.49 -2.74 -2.22
N ARG A 63 5.23 -3.04 -3.49
CA ARG A 63 4.43 -2.19 -4.39
C ARG A 63 3.04 -1.89 -3.84
N ASN A 64 2.35 -2.88 -3.26
CA ASN A 64 1.04 -2.68 -2.65
C ASN A 64 1.10 -1.83 -1.38
N ARG A 65 2.17 -1.91 -0.58
CA ARG A 65 2.37 -1.04 0.58
C ARG A 65 2.56 0.41 0.12
N PHE A 66 3.43 0.67 -0.85
CA PHE A 66 3.66 2.03 -1.36
C PHE A 66 2.42 2.59 -2.07
N ARG A 67 1.74 1.81 -2.91
CA ARG A 67 0.53 2.24 -3.61
C ARG A 67 -0.59 2.64 -2.64
N LYS A 68 -0.78 1.87 -1.56
CA LYS A 68 -1.71 2.24 -0.49
C LYS A 68 -1.30 3.55 0.19
N HIS A 69 -0.01 3.75 0.46
CA HIS A 69 0.47 5.00 1.04
C HIS A 69 0.25 6.21 0.13
N THR A 70 0.59 6.11 -1.15
CA THR A 70 0.46 7.18 -2.13
C THR A 70 -1.01 7.52 -2.40
N ILE A 71 -1.89 6.53 -2.58
CA ILE A 71 -3.34 6.77 -2.78
C ILE A 71 -3.96 7.40 -1.54
N THR A 72 -3.61 6.94 -0.34
CA THR A 72 -4.11 7.54 0.90
C THR A 72 -3.64 8.99 1.07
N VAL A 73 -2.37 9.29 0.79
CA VAL A 73 -1.86 10.67 0.87
C VAL A 73 -2.54 11.55 -0.17
N ALA A 74 -2.69 11.06 -1.42
CA ALA A 74 -3.37 11.79 -2.49
C ALA A 74 -4.84 12.08 -2.18
N MET A 75 -5.57 11.12 -1.60
CA MET A 75 -6.98 11.31 -1.20
C MET A 75 -7.12 12.29 -0.03
N ILE A 76 -6.24 12.21 0.96
CA ILE A 76 -6.23 13.15 2.09
C ILE A 76 -5.87 14.56 1.60
N SER A 77 -4.85 14.70 0.74
CA SER A 77 -4.46 16.00 0.21
C SER A 77 -5.57 16.60 -0.66
N ALA A 78 -6.20 15.81 -1.53
CA ALA A 78 -7.32 16.25 -2.36
C ALA A 78 -8.52 16.71 -1.51
N PHE A 79 -8.85 15.94 -0.47
CA PHE A 79 -9.94 16.31 0.44
C PHE A 79 -9.64 17.59 1.22
N ILE A 80 -8.42 17.75 1.74
CA ILE A 80 -7.99 18.97 2.43
C ILE A 80 -8.05 20.17 1.48
N THR A 81 -7.60 20.02 0.23
CA THR A 81 -7.69 21.10 -0.75
C THR A 81 -9.14 21.49 -1.05
N VAL A 82 -10.05 20.53 -1.17
CA VAL A 82 -11.48 20.81 -1.37
C VAL A 82 -12.09 21.52 -0.15
N ALA A 83 -11.76 21.07 1.07
CA ALA A 83 -12.22 21.72 2.29
C ALA A 83 -11.73 23.18 2.39
N ILE A 84 -10.46 23.44 2.04
CA ILE A 84 -9.89 24.80 2.01
C ILE A 84 -10.60 25.65 0.96
N LEU A 85 -10.83 25.13 -0.25
CA LEU A 85 -11.53 25.87 -1.30
C LEU A 85 -12.96 26.25 -0.89
N ILE A 86 -13.68 25.36 -0.22
CA ILE A 86 -15.02 25.64 0.33
C ILE A 86 -14.95 26.73 1.41
N ILE A 87 -13.92 26.72 2.27
CA ILE A 87 -13.71 27.75 3.30
C ILE A 87 -13.40 29.10 2.65
N VAL A 88 -12.50 29.16 1.67
CA VAL A 88 -12.15 30.40 0.95
C VAL A 88 -13.36 30.96 0.22
N GLN A 89 -14.17 30.09 -0.41
CA GLN A 89 -15.41 30.50 -1.06
C GLN A 89 -16.43 31.02 -0.04
N GLY A 90 -16.49 30.41 1.15
CA GLY A 90 -17.28 30.89 2.27
C GLY A 90 -16.90 32.31 2.75
N ILE A 91 -15.59 32.61 2.77
CA ILE A 91 -15.07 33.90 3.24
C ILE A 91 -15.23 35.00 2.18
N PHE A 92 -15.09 34.67 0.89
CA PHE A 92 -15.01 35.68 -0.18
C PHE A 92 -16.34 35.95 -0.90
N PHE A 93 -17.31 35.03 -0.88
CA PHE A 93 -18.52 35.10 -1.70
C PHE A 93 -19.85 35.30 -0.94
N LEU A 94 -19.84 35.43 0.40
CA LEU A 94 -21.08 35.52 1.18
C LEU A 94 -21.52 36.96 1.47
N GLN A 95 -22.73 37.30 1.01
CA GLN A 95 -23.52 38.40 1.55
C GLN A 95 -23.93 38.10 3.01
N PRO A 96 -24.10 39.13 3.86
CA PRO A 96 -24.19 39.02 5.32
C PRO A 96 -25.44 38.32 5.90
N GLY A 97 -26.22 37.59 5.10
CA GLY A 97 -27.48 36.94 5.53
C GLY A 97 -27.36 35.43 5.80
N ASP A 98 -26.47 34.72 5.12
CA ASP A 98 -26.44 33.24 5.11
C ASP A 98 -25.26 32.64 5.89
N GLU A 99 -24.48 33.48 6.57
CA GLU A 99 -23.21 33.14 7.25
C GLU A 99 -23.33 32.01 8.28
N MET A 100 -24.46 31.92 8.99
CA MET A 100 -24.69 30.88 9.99
C MET A 100 -24.93 29.49 9.38
N GLY A 101 -25.58 29.40 8.21
CA GLY A 101 -25.91 28.12 7.59
C GLY A 101 -24.66 27.37 7.13
N TYR A 102 -23.73 28.08 6.49
CA TYR A 102 -22.49 27.49 5.96
C TYR A 102 -21.50 27.12 7.05
N THR A 103 -21.40 27.90 8.14
CA THR A 103 -20.57 27.51 9.30
C THR A 103 -21.12 26.25 9.95
N LEU A 104 -22.44 26.15 10.16
CA LEU A 104 -23.05 24.94 10.72
C LEU A 104 -22.84 23.73 9.79
N LEU A 105 -23.04 23.88 8.48
CA LEU A 105 -22.80 22.80 7.51
C LEU A 105 -21.34 22.33 7.54
N ASN A 106 -20.38 23.26 7.59
CA ASN A 106 -18.96 22.94 7.63
C ASN A 106 -18.58 22.22 8.93
N PHE A 107 -19.01 22.75 10.08
CA PHE A 107 -18.70 22.18 11.39
C PHE A 107 -19.36 20.83 11.67
N TYR A 108 -20.60 20.65 11.25
CA TYR A 108 -21.38 19.45 11.61
C TYR A 108 -21.35 18.36 10.55
N PHE A 109 -21.12 18.68 9.27
CA PHE A 109 -21.12 17.67 8.21
C PHE A 109 -19.73 17.48 7.60
N ILE A 110 -19.08 18.55 7.15
CA ILE A 110 -17.82 18.41 6.41
C ILE A 110 -16.70 17.96 7.34
N LEU A 111 -16.57 18.61 8.50
CA LEU A 111 -15.53 18.32 9.48
C LEU A 111 -15.65 16.88 10.02
N PRO A 112 -16.81 16.38 10.51
CA PRO A 112 -16.89 15.01 11.04
C PRO A 112 -16.68 13.95 9.96
N LEU A 113 -17.14 14.21 8.73
CA LEU A 113 -16.97 13.30 7.60
C LEU A 113 -15.49 13.24 7.18
N ALA A 114 -14.78 14.36 7.20
CA ALA A 114 -13.33 14.42 7.04
C ALA A 114 -12.57 13.62 8.11
N ALA A 115 -12.99 13.79 9.37
CA ALA A 115 -12.43 13.09 10.53
C ALA A 115 -12.59 11.58 10.37
N LEU A 116 -13.77 11.15 9.94
CA LEU A 116 -14.12 9.75 9.77
C LEU A 116 -13.28 9.13 8.64
N ILE A 117 -13.24 9.77 7.47
CA ILE A 117 -12.45 9.29 6.32
C ILE A 117 -10.98 9.22 6.69
N SER A 118 -10.41 10.29 7.27
CA SER A 118 -9.01 10.31 7.68
C SER A 118 -8.71 9.23 8.71
N SER A 119 -9.56 9.06 9.74
CA SER A 119 -9.42 8.03 10.77
C SER A 119 -9.44 6.60 10.19
N ILE A 120 -10.34 6.30 9.26
CA ILE A 120 -10.39 4.99 8.59
C ILE A 120 -9.13 4.75 7.77
N LEU A 121 -8.73 5.71 6.94
CA LEU A 121 -7.56 5.59 6.06
C LEU A 121 -6.27 5.41 6.87
N ILE A 122 -6.12 6.18 7.94
CA ILE A 122 -4.97 6.12 8.84
C ILE A 122 -5.01 4.83 9.69
N GLY A 123 -6.20 4.38 10.10
CA GLY A 123 -6.46 3.09 10.74
C GLY A 123 -5.88 1.90 9.98
N MET A 124 -5.81 1.97 8.66
CA MET A 124 -5.26 0.91 7.80
C MET A 124 -3.72 0.86 7.73
N ARG A 125 -2.97 1.84 8.27
CA ARG A 125 -1.52 2.01 8.06
C ARG A 125 -0.67 1.69 9.28
N ASP A 126 0.29 0.78 9.34
CA ASP A 126 1.08 0.50 10.59
C ASP A 126 2.06 1.60 11.07
N THR A 127 1.59 2.84 11.32
CA THR A 127 2.39 3.96 11.83
C THR A 127 1.97 4.37 13.25
N LYS A 128 2.91 4.94 14.02
CA LYS A 128 2.61 5.49 15.36
C LYS A 128 1.78 6.79 15.31
N ILE A 129 1.74 7.46 14.17
CA ILE A 129 1.07 8.76 14.00
C ILE A 129 -0.47 8.69 14.12
N LYS A 130 -1.08 7.49 14.04
CA LYS A 130 -2.53 7.33 14.18
C LYS A 130 -3.10 7.86 15.48
N TRP A 131 -2.28 7.86 16.53
CA TRP A 131 -2.70 8.28 17.87
C TRP A 131 -2.70 9.80 18.03
N LEU A 132 -1.96 10.52 17.18
CA LEU A 132 -1.82 11.98 17.26
C LEU A 132 -2.92 12.71 16.46
N ILE A 133 -3.35 12.12 15.35
CA ILE A 133 -4.26 12.79 14.39
C ILE A 133 -5.66 13.07 14.97
N PRO A 134 -6.30 12.16 15.74
CA PRO A 134 -7.58 12.45 16.40
C PRO A 134 -7.49 13.63 17.39
N ILE A 135 -6.32 13.82 18.02
CA ILE A 135 -6.07 14.93 18.94
C ILE A 135 -5.95 16.23 18.17
N ILE A 136 -5.19 16.23 17.07
CA ILE A 136 -5.05 17.39 16.17
C ILE A 136 -6.41 17.78 15.59
N PHE A 137 -7.21 16.80 15.16
CA PHE A 137 -8.53 17.04 14.60
C PHE A 137 -9.49 17.64 15.63
N GLY A 138 -9.50 17.10 16.85
CA GLY A 138 -10.26 17.65 17.97
C GLY A 138 -9.82 19.08 18.30
N ALA A 139 -8.52 19.36 18.28
CA ALA A 139 -8.01 20.72 18.52
C ALA A 139 -8.47 21.69 17.43
N ILE A 140 -8.36 21.33 16.15
CA ILE A 140 -8.82 22.18 15.04
C ILE A 140 -10.32 22.46 15.15
N GLY A 141 -11.13 21.44 15.44
CA GLY A 141 -12.58 21.59 15.62
C GLY A 141 -13.00 22.45 16.80
N VAL A 142 -12.10 22.69 17.77
CA VAL A 142 -12.32 23.53 18.95
C VAL A 142 -11.77 24.94 18.77
N PHE A 143 -10.58 25.08 18.18
CA PHE A 143 -9.90 26.36 18.03
C PHE A 143 -10.55 27.25 16.96
N ILE A 144 -11.07 26.67 15.87
CA ILE A 144 -11.74 27.45 14.81
C ILE A 144 -13.04 28.12 15.35
N PRO A 145 -13.98 27.42 16.01
CA PRO A 145 -15.14 28.09 16.60
C PRO A 145 -14.76 29.11 17.68
N TRP A 146 -13.73 28.81 18.48
CA TRP A 146 -13.29 29.72 19.53
C TRP A 146 -12.78 31.04 18.96
N GLY A 147 -11.95 31.00 17.91
CA GLY A 147 -11.45 32.19 17.23
C GLY A 147 -12.50 32.96 16.44
N VAL A 148 -13.49 32.27 15.86
CA VAL A 148 -14.55 32.92 15.05
C VAL A 148 -15.64 33.54 15.91
N PHE A 149 -16.09 32.86 16.96
CA PHE A 149 -17.26 33.30 17.73
C PHE A 149 -16.92 34.07 19.00
N HIS A 150 -15.66 34.06 19.46
CA HIS A 150 -15.14 34.78 20.64
C HIS A 150 -15.97 34.67 21.96
N ASN A 151 -16.98 33.79 22.00
CA ASN A 151 -18.00 33.70 23.06
C ASN A 151 -18.22 32.24 23.52
N THR A 152 -17.30 31.33 23.20
CA THR A 152 -17.44 29.91 23.55
C THR A 152 -16.97 29.65 24.97
N ASN A 153 -17.90 29.23 25.83
CA ASN A 153 -17.64 28.82 27.20
C ASN A 153 -16.61 27.67 27.25
N GLY A 154 -15.59 27.76 28.12
CA GLY A 154 -14.52 26.75 28.23
C GLY A 154 -15.01 25.31 28.51
N VAL A 155 -16.23 25.17 29.05
CA VAL A 155 -16.89 23.87 29.24
C VAL A 155 -17.26 23.20 27.91
N ALA A 156 -17.73 23.96 26.93
CA ALA A 156 -18.04 23.45 25.59
C ALA A 156 -16.78 22.99 24.86
N VAL A 157 -15.65 23.68 25.10
CA VAL A 157 -14.33 23.31 24.60
C VAL A 157 -13.89 21.95 25.18
N CYS A 158 -14.03 21.73 26.50
CA CYS A 158 -13.68 20.45 27.11
C CYS A 158 -14.55 19.29 26.61
N LEU A 159 -15.87 19.49 26.45
CA LEU A 159 -16.80 18.47 25.97
C LEU A 159 -16.48 18.03 24.53
N ALA A 160 -15.97 18.94 23.69
CA ALA A 160 -15.61 18.65 22.31
C ALA A 160 -14.41 17.67 22.17
N PHE A 161 -13.55 17.55 23.19
CA PHE A 161 -12.45 16.57 23.19
C PHE A 161 -12.87 15.15 23.62
N LEU A 162 -14.05 14.99 24.23
CA LEU A 162 -14.50 13.69 24.75
C LEU A 162 -14.56 12.59 23.68
N PRO A 163 -15.12 12.82 22.48
CA PRO A 163 -15.16 11.78 21.45
C PRO A 163 -13.76 11.31 21.01
N SER A 164 -12.79 12.24 20.96
CA SER A 164 -11.39 11.93 20.61
C SER A 164 -10.71 11.08 21.68
N LEU A 165 -10.93 11.40 22.96
CA LEU A 165 -10.42 10.62 24.09
C LEU A 165 -11.03 9.21 24.12
N ILE A 166 -12.35 9.10 23.93
CA ILE A 166 -13.05 7.80 23.86
C ILE A 166 -12.54 6.96 22.67
N GLY A 167 -12.29 7.58 21.52
CA GLY A 167 -11.70 6.94 20.35
C GLY A 167 -10.29 6.39 20.60
N ILE A 168 -9.45 7.13 21.32
CA ILE A 168 -8.09 6.70 21.69
C ILE A 168 -8.13 5.57 22.73
N LEU A 169 -9.00 5.66 23.74
CA LEU A 169 -9.15 4.63 24.76
C LEU A 169 -9.67 3.31 24.17
N SER A 170 -10.72 3.39 23.34
CA SER A 170 -11.25 2.20 22.65
C SER A 170 -10.22 1.58 21.71
N GLY A 171 -9.48 2.40 20.95
CA GLY A 171 -8.40 1.93 20.09
C GLY A 171 -7.28 1.24 20.86
N THR A 172 -6.85 1.81 22.01
CA THR A 172 -5.72 1.25 22.79
C THR A 172 -6.13 -0.06 23.45
N ALA A 173 -7.37 -0.16 23.92
CA ALA A 173 -7.94 -1.40 24.45
C ALA A 173 -7.97 -2.51 23.39
N ILE A 174 -8.47 -2.24 22.18
CA ILE A 174 -8.52 -3.21 21.07
C ILE A 174 -7.11 -3.69 20.70
N ARG A 175 -6.13 -2.77 20.62
CA ARG A 175 -4.74 -3.13 20.32
C ARG A 175 -4.13 -4.04 21.39
N THR A 176 -4.38 -3.73 22.66
CA THR A 176 -3.86 -4.49 23.79
C THR A 176 -4.47 -5.90 23.82
N LEU A 177 -5.77 -6.02 23.56
CA LEU A 177 -6.47 -7.32 23.45
C LEU A 177 -5.94 -8.16 22.28
N LYS A 178 -5.70 -7.55 21.11
CA LYS A 178 -5.15 -8.26 19.94
C LYS A 178 -3.71 -8.75 20.17
N ASN A 179 -2.90 -8.00 20.91
CA ASN A 179 -1.55 -8.43 21.28
C ASN A 179 -1.54 -9.56 22.30
N LYS A 180 -2.48 -9.57 23.26
CA LYS A 180 -2.63 -10.68 24.21
C LYS A 180 -3.07 -11.99 23.53
N ARG A 181 -3.88 -11.91 22.47
CA ARG A 181 -4.37 -13.09 21.72
C ARG A 181 -3.33 -13.72 20.78
N LYS A 182 -2.20 -13.04 20.53
CA LYS A 182 -1.12 -13.48 19.63
C LYS A 182 0.09 -14.08 20.38
N ARG A 183 0.14 -13.94 21.70
CA ARG A 183 1.06 -14.66 22.58
C ARG A 183 0.40 -15.95 23.04
#